data_AF-A0A6B0XCY9-F1
#
_entry.id   AF-A0A6B0XCY9-F1
#
_cell.length_a   1.000
_cell.length_b   1.000
_cell.length_c   1.000
_cell.angle_alpha   90.00
_cell.angle_beta   90.00
_cell.angle_gamma   90.00
#
_symmetry.space_group_name_H-M   'P 1'
#
loop_
_entity.id
_entity.type
_entity.pdbx_description
1 polymer ?
#
loop_
_entity_poly.entity_id
_entity_poly.type
_entity_poly.pdbx_seq_one_letter_code
_entity_poly.pdbx_strand_id
1 'polypeptide(L)'
;MLTSDLLLTRSRGPYIEPRYVDVEDPALIDLAQALIDIHAAHQGKTRRELQHALHLLAGDRTDYRIQRGLAKLLCDHYCEFQVASPQPPEELRHAVFTLARAHHPVVREPSLIYPVKREDLLEQVALKHQISSEDVLAGLYADLPENHQLATFAAPSPNELLLRYNVALAQAMLYRCEVLRLSVYRNLPVRYKQLFKFIKFYRLIHTIEGDVDAGYEIGLDGPVSMFRHSQKYGLQMAIFLPALLLCTRWSMQADIVRKDGRRQQFVLDDQSGLVSHYKDQTLYDSLLEETFAARFTKAKTQWQLERESEVVNLK
;
A
#
# COMPACT_ATOMS: atom_id res chain seq x y z
N MET A 1 -0.28 1.88 -2.68
CA MET A 1 0.31 3.07 -3.37
C MET A 1 -0.57 3.37 -4.58
N LEU A 2 -0.54 4.59 -5.14
CA LEU A 2 -1.37 4.90 -6.31
C LEU A 2 -0.85 4.17 -7.56
N THR A 3 -1.73 3.83 -8.49
CA THR A 3 -1.36 3.28 -9.79
C THR A 3 -1.16 4.40 -10.81
N SER A 4 -0.37 4.13 -11.87
CA SER A 4 0.02 5.14 -12.88
C SER A 4 -1.16 5.77 -13.64
N ASP A 5 -2.32 5.13 -13.67
CA ASP A 5 -3.55 5.62 -14.30
C ASP A 5 -4.27 6.68 -13.47
N LEU A 6 -4.08 6.67 -12.15
CA LEU A 6 -4.62 7.66 -11.21
C LEU A 6 -3.70 8.87 -11.01
N LEU A 7 -2.47 8.80 -11.53
CA LEU A 7 -1.48 9.86 -11.42
C LEU A 7 -1.86 11.06 -12.31
N LEU A 8 -2.02 12.22 -11.67
CA LEU A 8 -2.18 13.51 -12.33
C LEU A 8 -0.83 14.23 -12.36
N THR A 9 -0.35 14.58 -13.55
CA THR A 9 0.91 15.29 -13.72
C THR A 9 0.74 16.60 -14.48
N ARG A 10 1.66 17.53 -14.25
CA ARG A 10 1.85 18.76 -15.01
C ARG A 10 3.29 18.81 -15.49
N SER A 11 3.48 19.20 -16.75
CA SER A 11 4.81 19.43 -17.31
C SER A 11 5.10 20.93 -17.33
N ARG A 12 6.30 21.32 -16.90
CA ARG A 12 6.81 22.70 -16.95
C ARG A 12 8.21 22.68 -17.57
N GLY A 13 8.28 22.83 -18.89
CA GLY A 13 9.55 22.73 -19.62
C GLY A 13 10.22 21.36 -19.42
N PRO A 14 11.47 21.30 -18.92
CA PRO A 14 12.17 20.04 -18.66
C PRO A 14 11.64 19.30 -17.42
N TYR A 15 10.83 19.95 -16.59
CA TYR A 15 10.34 19.38 -15.33
C TYR A 15 8.96 18.76 -15.47
N ILE A 16 8.72 17.73 -14.66
CA ILE A 16 7.41 17.10 -14.48
C ILE A 16 7.09 17.02 -12.99
N GLU A 17 5.91 17.49 -12.62
CA GLU A 17 5.44 17.53 -11.23
C GLU A 17 4.09 16.81 -11.13
N PRO A 18 3.82 16.07 -10.05
CA PRO A 18 2.47 15.62 -9.75
C PRO A 18 1.60 16.84 -9.39
N ARG A 19 0.30 16.74 -9.65
CA ARG A 19 -0.68 17.71 -9.15
C ARG A 19 -1.04 17.34 -7.72
N TYR A 20 -0.28 17.86 -6.76
CA TYR A 20 -0.61 17.75 -5.34
C TYR A 20 -1.96 18.38 -5.04
N VAL A 21 -2.59 17.88 -3.99
CA VAL A 21 -3.81 18.46 -3.44
C VAL A 21 -3.47 19.34 -2.25
N ASP A 22 -4.27 20.38 -2.08
CA ASP A 22 -4.25 21.18 -0.86
C ASP A 22 -4.93 20.37 0.26
N VAL A 23 -4.21 20.16 1.36
CA VAL A 23 -4.71 19.39 2.50
C VAL A 23 -5.67 20.20 3.36
N GLU A 24 -5.68 21.52 3.20
CA GLU A 24 -6.57 22.44 3.90
C GLU A 24 -7.86 22.75 3.12
N ASP A 25 -7.98 22.27 1.87
CA ASP A 25 -9.18 22.47 1.05
C ASP A 25 -10.40 21.76 1.69
N PRO A 26 -11.43 22.52 2.14
CA PRO A 26 -12.60 21.94 2.78
C PRO A 26 -13.31 20.89 1.93
N ALA A 27 -13.37 21.07 0.60
CA ALA A 27 -14.05 20.13 -0.29
C ALA A 27 -13.33 18.77 -0.34
N LEU A 28 -12.00 18.78 -0.24
CA LEU A 28 -11.20 17.55 -0.21
C LEU A 28 -11.20 16.88 1.16
N ILE A 29 -11.25 17.67 2.23
CA ILE A 29 -11.44 17.15 3.60
C ILE A 29 -12.80 16.43 3.68
N ASP A 30 -13.87 17.05 3.18
CA ASP A 30 -15.22 16.47 3.15
C ASP A 30 -15.25 15.20 2.29
N LEU A 31 -14.58 15.20 1.14
CA LEU A 31 -14.46 14.01 0.28
C LEU A 31 -13.72 12.88 1.00
N ALA A 32 -12.60 13.18 1.67
CA ALA A 32 -11.84 12.20 2.42
C ALA A 32 -12.67 11.63 3.58
N GLN A 33 -13.40 12.47 4.32
CA GLN A 33 -14.30 12.03 5.38
C GLN A 33 -15.42 11.14 4.84
N ALA A 34 -16.09 11.54 3.76
CA ALA A 34 -17.15 10.73 3.14
C ALA A 34 -16.64 9.35 2.71
N LEU A 35 -15.41 9.28 2.17
CA LEU A 35 -14.79 8.00 1.82
C LEU A 35 -14.50 7.14 3.06
N ILE A 36 -13.99 7.74 4.14
CA ILE A 36 -13.74 7.05 5.41
C ILE A 36 -15.05 6.49 5.98
N ASP A 37 -16.12 7.29 5.98
CA ASP A 37 -17.44 6.90 6.49
C ASP A 37 -18.04 5.74 5.68
N ILE A 38 -17.89 5.77 4.34
CA ILE A 38 -18.30 4.65 3.50
C ILE A 38 -17.55 3.38 3.88
N HIS A 39 -16.22 3.42 4.07
CA HIS A 39 -15.47 2.23 4.44
C HIS A 39 -15.88 1.71 5.83
N ALA A 40 -16.07 2.60 6.81
CA ALA A 40 -16.55 2.24 8.14
C ALA A 40 -17.94 1.57 8.10
N ALA A 41 -18.87 2.10 7.30
CA ALA A 41 -20.22 1.54 7.13
C ALA A 41 -20.25 0.21 6.33
N HIS A 42 -19.12 -0.21 5.77
CA HIS A 42 -18.99 -1.46 5.02
C HIS A 42 -18.12 -2.51 5.73
N GLN A 43 -17.76 -2.30 7.00
CA GLN A 43 -17.16 -3.35 7.80
C GLN A 43 -18.12 -4.56 7.90
N GLY A 44 -17.60 -5.76 7.65
CA GLY A 44 -18.38 -7.00 7.53
C GLY A 44 -19.08 -7.20 6.17
N LYS A 45 -19.07 -6.21 5.27
CA LYS A 45 -19.65 -6.33 3.92
C LYS A 45 -18.60 -6.80 2.91
N THR A 46 -19.07 -7.27 1.75
CA THR A 46 -18.20 -7.71 0.67
C THR A 46 -17.48 -6.54 0.00
N ARG A 47 -16.33 -6.83 -0.58
CA ARG A 47 -15.57 -5.87 -1.39
C ARG A 47 -16.40 -5.33 -2.56
N ARG A 48 -17.28 -6.16 -3.15
CA ARG A 48 -18.20 -5.76 -4.22
C ARG A 48 -19.18 -4.68 -3.75
N GLU A 49 -19.78 -4.84 -2.57
CA GLU A 49 -20.70 -3.85 -2.01
C GLU A 49 -20.00 -2.52 -1.72
N LEU A 50 -18.79 -2.59 -1.13
CA LEU A 50 -17.96 -1.40 -0.92
C LEU A 50 -17.63 -0.71 -2.26
N GLN A 51 -17.17 -1.45 -3.26
CA GLN A 51 -16.86 -0.90 -4.58
C GLN A 51 -18.08 -0.27 -5.25
N HIS A 52 -19.26 -0.87 -5.10
CA HIS A 52 -20.50 -0.31 -5.60
C HIS A 52 -20.84 1.02 -4.90
N ALA A 53 -20.75 1.09 -3.57
CA ALA A 53 -20.98 2.33 -2.84
C ALA A 53 -19.99 3.45 -3.23
N LEU A 54 -18.71 3.10 -3.41
CA LEU A 54 -17.69 4.03 -3.88
C LEU A 54 -17.96 4.51 -5.32
N HIS A 55 -18.50 3.65 -6.18
CA HIS A 55 -18.90 4.01 -7.54
C HIS A 55 -20.08 4.98 -7.55
N LEU A 56 -21.08 4.74 -6.69
CA LEU A 56 -22.23 5.64 -6.53
C LEU A 56 -21.82 7.04 -6.05
N LEU A 57 -20.86 7.13 -5.12
CA LEU A 57 -20.32 8.42 -4.67
C LEU A 57 -19.64 9.18 -5.82
N ALA A 58 -18.96 8.46 -6.73
CA ALA A 58 -18.25 9.09 -7.83
C ALA A 58 -19.19 9.78 -8.82
N GLY A 59 -20.32 9.15 -9.15
CA GLY A 59 -21.30 9.69 -10.09
C GLY A 59 -20.65 10.26 -11.36
N ASP A 60 -21.10 11.45 -11.76
CA ASP A 60 -20.57 12.23 -12.90
C ASP A 60 -19.53 13.29 -12.48
N ARG A 61 -18.92 13.16 -11.30
CA ARG A 61 -17.99 14.18 -10.81
C ARG A 61 -16.69 14.22 -11.62
N THR A 62 -16.13 15.42 -11.78
CA THR A 62 -14.90 15.66 -12.55
C THR A 62 -13.62 15.27 -11.80
N ASP A 63 -13.68 15.18 -10.48
CA ASP A 63 -12.59 14.83 -9.56
C ASP A 63 -12.46 13.32 -9.29
N TYR A 64 -13.11 12.47 -10.10
CA TYR A 64 -13.16 11.01 -9.91
C TYR A 64 -11.78 10.35 -9.71
N ARG A 65 -10.69 10.93 -10.25
CA ARG A 65 -9.33 10.39 -10.08
C ARG A 65 -8.80 10.57 -8.67
N ILE A 66 -9.09 11.70 -8.03
CA ILE A 66 -8.68 11.98 -6.65
C ILE A 66 -9.44 11.03 -5.74
N GLN A 67 -10.77 10.96 -5.89
CA GLN A 67 -11.61 10.04 -5.13
C GLN A 67 -11.17 8.58 -5.28
N ARG A 68 -10.95 8.08 -6.51
CA ARG A 68 -10.48 6.70 -6.73
C ARG A 68 -9.11 6.47 -6.11
N GLY A 69 -8.24 7.47 -6.14
CA GLY A 69 -6.93 7.38 -5.52
C GLY A 69 -6.99 7.32 -3.99
N LEU A 70 -7.81 8.16 -3.36
CA LEU A 70 -8.05 8.13 -1.91
C LEU A 70 -8.69 6.80 -1.48
N ALA A 71 -9.74 6.35 -2.18
CA ALA A 71 -10.40 5.07 -1.92
C ALA A 71 -9.43 3.88 -2.08
N LYS A 72 -8.55 3.93 -3.08
CA LYS A 72 -7.50 2.94 -3.26
C LYS A 72 -6.52 2.91 -2.08
N LEU A 73 -6.12 4.07 -1.57
CA LEU A 73 -5.22 4.13 -0.40
C LEU A 73 -5.88 3.58 0.86
N LEU A 74 -7.19 3.84 1.06
CA LEU A 74 -7.99 3.22 2.12
C LEU A 74 -8.01 1.70 2.00
N CYS A 75 -8.31 1.17 0.81
CA CYS A 75 -8.32 -0.26 0.54
C CYS A 75 -6.95 -0.94 0.72
N ASP A 76 -5.87 -0.28 0.27
CA ASP A 76 -4.53 -0.87 0.26
C ASP A 76 -3.87 -0.90 1.66
N HIS A 77 -4.14 0.09 2.51
CA HIS A 77 -3.35 0.31 3.75
C HIS A 77 -4.17 0.28 5.04
N TYR A 78 -5.48 0.46 4.96
CA TYR A 78 -6.34 0.61 6.15
C TYR A 78 -7.42 -0.47 6.24
N CYS A 79 -7.56 -1.31 5.20
CA CYS A 79 -8.54 -2.38 5.14
C CYS A 79 -7.83 -3.75 5.15
N GLU A 80 -8.38 -4.68 5.93
CA GLU A 80 -8.01 -6.10 5.81
C GLU A 80 -9.23 -6.87 5.29
N PHE A 81 -9.02 -7.57 4.17
CA PHE A 81 -10.05 -8.39 3.53
C PHE A 81 -9.78 -9.86 3.81
N GLN A 82 -10.83 -10.62 4.09
CA GLN A 82 -10.75 -12.05 4.35
C GLN A 82 -11.79 -12.85 3.56
N VAL A 83 -11.49 -14.12 3.33
CA VAL A 83 -12.45 -15.09 2.83
C VAL A 83 -13.40 -15.46 3.96
N ALA A 84 -14.67 -15.07 3.84
CA ALA A 84 -15.70 -15.37 4.82
C ALA A 84 -16.45 -16.64 4.42
N SER A 85 -15.94 -17.80 4.84
CA SER A 85 -16.59 -19.09 4.62
C SER A 85 -16.25 -20.04 5.77
N PRO A 86 -17.22 -20.80 6.31
CA PRO A 86 -16.97 -21.76 7.39
C PRO A 86 -16.20 -23.01 6.94
N GLN A 87 -16.19 -23.28 5.63
CA GLN A 87 -15.44 -24.37 5.01
C GLN A 87 -14.68 -23.84 3.78
N PRO A 88 -13.60 -24.51 3.33
CA PRO A 88 -12.90 -24.11 2.11
C PRO A 88 -13.86 -24.03 0.91
N PRO A 89 -13.95 -22.88 0.20
CA PRO A 89 -14.87 -22.71 -0.93
C PRO A 89 -14.75 -23.76 -2.04
N GLU A 90 -13.54 -24.29 -2.24
CA GLU A 90 -13.30 -25.40 -3.17
C GLU A 90 -14.01 -26.69 -2.74
N GLU A 91 -13.96 -27.04 -1.45
CA GLU A 91 -14.62 -28.23 -0.90
C GLU A 91 -16.15 -28.11 -0.98
N LEU A 92 -16.69 -26.94 -0.67
CA LEU A 92 -18.13 -26.66 -0.80
C LEU A 92 -18.58 -26.79 -2.26
N ARG A 93 -17.85 -26.22 -3.22
CA ARG A 93 -18.15 -26.36 -4.66
C ARG A 93 -18.08 -27.82 -5.09
N HIS A 94 -17.04 -28.54 -4.69
CA HIS A 94 -16.91 -29.96 -5.02
C HIS A 94 -18.11 -30.75 -4.49
N ALA A 95 -18.45 -30.61 -3.21
CA ALA A 95 -19.58 -31.31 -2.60
C ALA A 95 -20.92 -30.99 -3.28
N VAL A 96 -21.22 -29.70 -3.50
CA VAL A 96 -22.47 -29.26 -4.13
C VAL A 96 -22.56 -29.75 -5.58
N PHE A 97 -21.50 -29.61 -6.38
CA PHE A 97 -21.53 -30.00 -7.79
C PHE A 97 -21.49 -31.52 -8.01
N THR A 98 -20.83 -32.28 -7.13
CA THR A 98 -20.92 -33.75 -7.17
C THR A 98 -22.35 -34.22 -6.90
N LEU A 99 -23.03 -33.66 -5.89
CA LEU A 99 -24.43 -34.00 -5.60
C LEU A 99 -25.37 -33.53 -6.72
N ALA A 100 -25.18 -32.32 -7.24
CA ALA A 100 -25.95 -31.81 -8.38
C ALA A 100 -25.81 -32.69 -9.63
N ARG A 101 -24.63 -33.28 -9.85
CA ARG A 101 -24.41 -34.24 -10.95
C ARG A 101 -25.15 -35.55 -10.73
N ALA A 102 -25.16 -36.07 -9.49
CA ALA A 102 -25.85 -37.30 -9.15
C ALA A 102 -27.39 -37.18 -9.27
N HIS A 103 -27.92 -35.98 -9.03
CA HIS A 103 -29.36 -35.67 -9.09
C HIS A 103 -29.77 -34.86 -10.32
N HIS A 104 -28.98 -34.92 -11.41
CA HIS A 104 -29.27 -34.14 -12.61
C HIS A 104 -30.53 -34.66 -13.34
N PRO A 105 -31.43 -33.77 -13.81
CA PRO A 105 -31.41 -32.31 -13.68
C PRO A 105 -31.94 -31.80 -12.34
N VAL A 106 -31.28 -30.76 -11.84
CA VAL A 106 -31.72 -29.97 -10.68
C VAL A 106 -32.66 -28.89 -11.18
N VAL A 107 -33.89 -28.88 -10.69
CA VAL A 107 -34.96 -28.00 -11.19
C VAL A 107 -35.35 -26.94 -10.16
N ARG A 108 -35.99 -25.86 -10.62
CA ARG A 108 -36.56 -24.85 -9.71
C ARG A 108 -37.90 -25.32 -9.12
N GLU A 109 -38.71 -25.97 -9.95
CA GLU A 109 -39.99 -26.54 -9.56
C GLU A 109 -39.92 -28.07 -9.72
N PRO A 110 -40.08 -28.84 -8.63
CA PRO A 110 -39.99 -30.29 -8.68
C PRO A 110 -41.19 -30.90 -9.39
N SER A 111 -40.96 -32.01 -10.08
CA SER A 111 -41.99 -32.84 -10.73
C SER A 111 -41.78 -34.30 -10.41
N LEU A 112 -42.74 -35.16 -10.76
CA LEU A 112 -42.59 -36.62 -10.61
C LEU A 112 -41.38 -37.18 -11.36
N ILE A 113 -40.97 -36.53 -12.46
CA ILE A 113 -39.84 -36.95 -13.30
C ILE A 113 -38.52 -36.38 -12.75
N TYR A 114 -38.55 -35.16 -12.21
CA TYR A 114 -37.40 -34.45 -11.67
C TYR A 114 -37.71 -33.91 -10.28
N PRO A 115 -37.50 -34.70 -9.22
CA PRO A 115 -37.99 -34.36 -7.89
C PRO A 115 -37.06 -33.43 -7.10
N VAL A 116 -35.79 -33.27 -7.52
CA VAL A 116 -34.76 -32.58 -6.71
C VAL A 116 -34.63 -31.12 -7.11
N LYS A 117 -34.77 -30.23 -6.12
CA LYS A 117 -34.51 -28.79 -6.26
C LYS A 117 -33.14 -28.38 -5.71
N ARG A 118 -32.74 -27.15 -6.02
CA ARG A 118 -31.47 -26.56 -5.56
C ARG A 118 -31.36 -26.57 -4.04
N GLU A 119 -32.43 -26.23 -3.35
CA GLU A 119 -32.47 -26.10 -1.89
C GLU A 119 -32.20 -27.44 -1.20
N ASP A 120 -32.71 -28.56 -1.73
CA ASP A 120 -32.48 -29.91 -1.17
C ASP A 120 -30.98 -30.26 -1.18
N LEU A 121 -30.27 -29.87 -2.25
CA LEU A 121 -28.83 -30.12 -2.38
C LEU A 121 -28.02 -29.27 -1.39
N LEU A 122 -28.39 -27.99 -1.24
CA LEU A 122 -27.73 -27.09 -0.29
C LEU A 122 -27.95 -27.57 1.15
N GLU A 123 -29.16 -28.01 1.50
CA GLU A 123 -29.47 -28.58 2.82
C GLU A 123 -28.69 -29.88 3.09
N GLN A 124 -28.56 -30.77 2.10
CA GLN A 124 -27.76 -31.99 2.24
C GLN A 124 -26.27 -31.70 2.49
N VAL A 125 -25.69 -30.74 1.75
CA VAL A 125 -24.30 -30.32 1.98
C VAL A 125 -24.16 -29.62 3.34
N ALA A 126 -25.12 -28.77 3.69
CA ALA A 126 -25.16 -28.07 4.97
C ALA A 126 -25.15 -29.06 6.15
N LEU A 127 -25.99 -30.10 6.10
CA LEU A 127 -26.02 -31.19 7.09
C LEU A 127 -24.68 -31.93 7.16
N LYS A 128 -24.09 -32.27 6.01
CA LYS A 128 -22.79 -32.98 5.95
C LYS A 128 -21.67 -32.18 6.62
N HIS A 129 -21.64 -30.87 6.40
CA HIS A 129 -20.60 -29.97 6.91
C HIS A 129 -20.96 -29.29 8.24
N GLN A 130 -22.14 -29.58 8.81
CA GLN A 130 -22.66 -29.00 10.06
C GLN A 130 -22.72 -27.46 10.04
N ILE A 131 -23.16 -26.90 8.91
CA ILE A 131 -23.31 -25.45 8.69
C ILE A 131 -24.73 -25.17 8.18
N SER A 132 -25.12 -23.90 8.01
CA SER A 132 -26.41 -23.57 7.41
C SER A 132 -26.37 -23.66 5.87
N SER A 133 -27.53 -23.85 5.23
CA SER A 133 -27.63 -23.82 3.77
C SER A 133 -27.31 -22.44 3.17
N GLU A 134 -27.57 -21.38 3.94
CA GLU A 134 -27.16 -20.01 3.61
C GLU A 134 -25.64 -19.87 3.61
N ASP A 135 -24.95 -20.45 4.60
CA ASP A 135 -23.49 -20.45 4.67
C ASP A 135 -22.85 -21.27 3.54
N VAL A 136 -23.45 -22.41 3.17
CA VAL A 136 -23.01 -23.18 1.99
C VAL A 136 -23.07 -22.29 0.76
N LEU A 137 -24.21 -21.63 0.53
CA LEU A 137 -24.43 -20.79 -0.65
C LEU A 137 -23.48 -19.58 -0.68
N ALA A 138 -23.32 -18.89 0.44
CA ALA A 138 -22.41 -17.76 0.57
C ALA A 138 -20.94 -18.19 0.41
N GLY A 139 -20.58 -19.37 0.93
CA GLY A 139 -19.24 -19.92 0.90
C GLY A 139 -18.77 -20.43 -0.46
N LEU A 140 -19.67 -20.76 -1.41
CA LEU A 140 -19.31 -21.34 -2.71
C LEU A 140 -18.24 -20.55 -3.48
N TYR A 141 -18.33 -19.23 -3.44
CA TYR A 141 -17.44 -18.32 -4.18
C TYR A 141 -16.84 -17.25 -3.28
N ALA A 142 -16.77 -17.49 -1.97
CA ALA A 142 -16.19 -16.55 -1.02
C ALA A 142 -14.69 -16.33 -1.24
N ASP A 143 -14.01 -17.21 -1.98
CA ASP A 143 -12.61 -17.10 -2.39
C ASP A 143 -12.36 -16.07 -3.50
N LEU A 144 -13.40 -15.65 -4.25
CA LEU A 144 -13.26 -14.61 -5.27
C LEU A 144 -12.94 -13.25 -4.64
N PRO A 145 -11.98 -12.47 -5.17
CA PRO A 145 -11.56 -11.19 -4.58
C PRO A 145 -12.68 -10.18 -4.33
N GLU A 146 -13.74 -10.19 -5.15
CA GLU A 146 -14.90 -9.31 -5.00
C GLU A 146 -15.81 -9.71 -3.82
N ASN A 147 -15.78 -10.99 -3.43
CA ASN A 147 -16.59 -11.55 -2.34
C ASN A 147 -15.85 -11.56 -1.00
N HIS A 148 -14.56 -11.21 -0.98
CA HIS A 148 -13.82 -11.05 0.28
C HIS A 148 -14.52 -10.00 1.14
N GLN A 149 -14.72 -10.30 2.42
CA GLN A 149 -15.36 -9.38 3.36
C GLN A 149 -14.33 -8.48 4.01
N LEU A 150 -14.71 -7.22 4.23
CA LEU A 150 -13.91 -6.26 5.00
C LEU A 150 -13.92 -6.64 6.48
N ALA A 151 -12.87 -7.30 6.96
CA ALA A 151 -12.76 -7.78 8.33
C ALA A 151 -12.49 -6.62 9.30
N THR A 152 -11.46 -5.84 8.98
CA THR A 152 -11.03 -4.71 9.82
C THR A 152 -10.83 -3.47 8.97
N PHE A 153 -11.21 -2.33 9.54
CA PHE A 153 -10.93 -1.02 8.98
C PHE A 153 -10.32 -0.11 10.05
N ALA A 154 -9.05 0.24 9.89
CA ALA A 154 -8.34 1.17 10.76
C ALA A 154 -8.48 2.59 10.20
N ALA A 155 -9.57 3.28 10.53
CA ALA A 155 -9.88 4.59 9.94
C ALA A 155 -8.78 5.63 10.23
N PRO A 156 -8.13 6.22 9.20
CA PRO A 156 -7.26 7.38 9.38
C PRO A 156 -8.10 8.65 9.57
N SER A 157 -7.48 9.74 10.03
CA SER A 157 -8.08 11.06 9.88
C SER A 157 -8.09 11.52 8.41
N PRO A 158 -9.03 12.39 8.00
CA PRO A 158 -9.04 12.96 6.65
C PRO A 158 -7.71 13.62 6.26
N ASN A 159 -7.10 14.37 7.19
CA ASN A 159 -5.83 15.03 6.96
C ASN A 159 -4.69 14.03 6.72
N GLU A 160 -4.58 12.98 7.54
CA GLU A 160 -3.59 11.92 7.33
C GLU A 160 -3.77 11.23 5.97
N LEU A 161 -5.01 11.02 5.53
CA LEU A 161 -5.29 10.44 4.22
C LEU A 161 -4.85 11.35 3.07
N LEU A 162 -5.11 12.66 3.16
CA LEU A 162 -4.69 13.64 2.14
C LEU A 162 -3.16 13.79 2.09
N LEU A 163 -2.49 13.86 3.24
CA LEU A 163 -1.03 13.83 3.34
C LEU A 163 -0.46 12.55 2.71
N ARG A 164 -1.06 11.39 3.03
CA ARG A 164 -0.67 10.10 2.45
C ARG A 164 -0.88 10.07 0.94
N TYR A 165 -1.92 10.73 0.43
CA TYR A 165 -2.23 10.86 -0.99
C TYR A 165 -1.16 11.66 -1.74
N ASN A 166 -0.73 12.80 -1.19
CA ASN A 166 0.36 13.59 -1.77
C ASN A 166 1.67 12.79 -1.85
N VAL A 167 2.01 12.03 -0.80
CA VAL A 167 3.16 11.10 -0.88
C VAL A 167 2.93 10.04 -1.95
N ALA A 168 1.74 9.46 -2.04
CA ALA A 168 1.46 8.42 -3.02
C ALA A 168 1.53 8.94 -4.47
N LEU A 169 1.20 10.21 -4.72
CA LEU A 169 1.40 10.87 -6.02
C LEU A 169 2.89 10.99 -6.34
N ALA A 170 3.70 11.44 -5.39
CA ALA A 170 5.15 11.53 -5.55
C ALA A 170 5.79 10.15 -5.78
N GLN A 171 5.33 9.13 -5.05
CA GLN A 171 5.76 7.75 -5.25
C GLN A 171 5.43 7.25 -6.67
N ALA A 172 4.22 7.52 -7.16
CA ALA A 172 3.78 7.08 -8.48
C ALA A 172 4.58 7.74 -9.63
N MET A 173 5.14 8.94 -9.41
CA MET A 173 6.08 9.55 -10.36
C MET A 173 7.32 8.68 -10.59
N LEU A 174 7.78 8.00 -9.55
CA LEU A 174 9.04 7.24 -9.55
C LEU A 174 8.92 5.86 -10.22
N TYR A 175 7.71 5.39 -10.57
CA TYR A 175 7.55 4.09 -11.25
C TYR A 175 8.29 3.97 -12.58
N ARG A 176 8.56 5.11 -13.23
CA ARG A 176 9.32 5.18 -14.48
C ARG A 176 10.62 5.97 -14.32
N CYS A 177 11.11 6.05 -13.09
CA CYS A 177 12.43 6.57 -12.78
C CYS A 177 13.49 5.59 -13.26
N GLU A 178 14.52 6.10 -13.93
CA GLU A 178 15.72 5.33 -14.28
C GLU A 178 16.80 5.53 -13.24
N VAL A 179 17.10 6.79 -12.90
CA VAL A 179 18.16 7.17 -11.96
C VAL A 179 17.60 8.18 -10.97
N LEU A 180 17.92 7.98 -9.70
CA LEU A 180 17.52 8.84 -8.60
C LEU A 180 18.78 9.39 -7.93
N ARG A 181 18.96 10.71 -7.92
CA ARG A 181 20.08 11.41 -7.30
C ARG A 181 19.60 12.15 -6.06
N LEU A 182 20.26 11.95 -4.93
CA LEU A 182 19.90 12.56 -3.65
C LEU A 182 21.08 13.37 -3.13
N SER A 183 20.80 14.58 -2.68
CA SER A 183 21.73 15.40 -1.89
C SER A 183 21.17 15.49 -0.48
N VAL A 184 21.71 14.67 0.43
CA VAL A 184 21.28 14.64 1.83
C VAL A 184 22.28 15.45 2.65
N TYR A 185 21.97 16.74 2.83
CA TYR A 185 22.80 17.68 3.57
C TYR A 185 22.97 17.29 5.04
N ARG A 186 23.69 18.09 5.83
CA ARG A 186 23.88 17.85 7.27
C ARG A 186 22.56 17.53 8.00
N ASN A 187 22.46 16.28 8.46
CA ASN A 187 21.35 15.70 9.22
C ASN A 187 21.87 15.04 10.50
N LEU A 188 20.95 14.64 11.39
CA LEU A 188 21.30 13.81 12.54
C LEU A 188 21.86 12.44 12.08
N PRO A 189 22.93 11.91 12.71
CA PRO A 189 23.53 10.63 12.31
C PRO A 189 22.54 9.46 12.21
N VAL A 190 21.54 9.42 13.08
CA VAL A 190 20.46 8.41 13.08
C VAL A 190 19.66 8.43 11.78
N ARG A 191 19.45 9.61 11.16
CA ARG A 191 18.73 9.74 9.88
C ARG A 191 19.51 9.11 8.74
N TYR A 192 20.82 9.31 8.68
CA TYR A 192 21.66 8.66 7.67
C TYR A 192 21.65 7.14 7.83
N LYS A 193 21.78 6.63 9.07
CA LYS A 193 21.70 5.19 9.34
C LYS A 193 20.38 4.59 8.87
N GLN A 194 19.26 5.24 9.21
CA GLN A 194 17.93 4.83 8.79
C GLN A 194 17.80 4.84 7.27
N LEU A 195 18.27 5.91 6.61
CA LEU A 195 18.25 6.03 5.15
C LEU A 195 19.05 4.90 4.48
N PHE A 196 20.29 4.66 4.92
CA PHE A 196 21.15 3.60 4.39
C PHE A 196 20.57 2.20 4.62
N LYS A 197 19.92 1.98 5.76
CA LYS A 197 19.19 0.74 6.06
C LYS A 197 18.08 0.51 5.03
N PHE A 198 17.29 1.54 4.71
CA PHE A 198 16.26 1.43 3.68
C PHE A 198 16.82 1.21 2.27
N ILE A 199 17.91 1.90 1.90
CA ILE A 199 18.60 1.67 0.61
C ILE A 199 19.00 0.20 0.47
N LYS A 200 19.62 -0.37 1.51
CA LYS A 200 20.03 -1.79 1.55
C LYS A 200 18.83 -2.73 1.57
N PHE A 201 17.80 -2.42 2.35
CA PHE A 201 16.59 -3.23 2.49
C PHE A 201 15.85 -3.39 1.15
N TYR A 202 15.71 -2.30 0.39
CA TYR A 202 15.11 -2.32 -0.95
C TYR A 202 16.07 -2.78 -2.05
N ARG A 203 17.27 -3.23 -1.69
CA ARG A 203 18.28 -3.80 -2.59
C ARG A 203 18.60 -2.90 -3.79
N LEU A 204 18.65 -1.59 -3.52
CA LEU A 204 19.01 -0.59 -4.53
C LEU A 204 20.54 -0.59 -4.72
N ILE A 205 20.99 -0.50 -5.97
CA ILE A 205 22.40 -0.18 -6.23
C ILE A 205 22.59 1.28 -5.87
N HIS A 206 23.69 1.54 -5.16
CA HIS A 206 23.96 2.85 -4.63
C HIS A 206 25.43 3.21 -4.76
N THR A 207 25.68 4.47 -5.08
CA THR A 207 26.94 5.16 -4.82
C THR A 207 26.67 6.17 -3.73
N ILE A 208 27.54 6.22 -2.72
CA ILE A 208 27.43 7.16 -1.59
C ILE A 208 28.78 7.83 -1.44
N GLU A 209 28.78 9.15 -1.56
CA GLU A 209 29.96 10.00 -1.41
C GLU A 209 29.68 11.07 -0.35
N GLY A 210 30.67 11.41 0.46
CA GLY A 210 30.55 12.43 1.50
C GLY A 210 30.79 11.91 2.91
N ASP A 211 30.40 12.72 3.90
CA ASP A 211 30.60 12.44 5.31
C ASP A 211 29.50 13.06 6.18
N VAL A 212 29.52 12.76 7.48
CA VAL A 212 28.48 13.21 8.42
C VAL A 212 28.44 14.74 8.56
N ASP A 213 29.57 15.43 8.37
CA ASP A 213 29.70 16.87 8.58
C ASP A 213 29.18 17.67 7.38
N ALA A 214 29.55 17.25 6.17
CA ALA A 214 29.12 17.87 4.91
C ALA A 214 27.74 17.37 4.44
N GLY A 215 27.40 16.12 4.73
CA GLY A 215 26.29 15.40 4.12
C GLY A 215 26.75 14.38 3.09
N TYR A 216 25.77 13.70 2.49
CA TYR A 216 26.00 12.63 1.52
C TYR A 216 25.31 12.92 0.19
N GLU A 217 26.07 12.75 -0.89
CA GLU A 217 25.55 12.63 -2.25
C GLU A 217 25.33 11.15 -2.55
N ILE A 218 24.10 10.80 -2.91
CA ILE A 218 23.68 9.41 -3.11
C ILE A 218 23.11 9.25 -4.51
N GLY A 219 23.76 8.44 -5.33
CA GLY A 219 23.20 7.94 -6.58
C GLY A 219 22.50 6.63 -6.34
N LEU A 220 21.21 6.53 -6.64
CA LEU A 220 20.42 5.31 -6.57
C LEU A 220 20.02 4.86 -7.97
N ASP A 221 20.28 3.59 -8.25
CA ASP A 221 20.01 2.99 -9.54
C ASP A 221 19.65 1.49 -9.40
N GLY A 222 19.29 0.87 -10.51
CA GLY A 222 18.98 -0.54 -10.61
C GLY A 222 20.12 -1.39 -11.17
N PRO A 223 20.33 -2.64 -10.73
CA PRO A 223 21.29 -3.60 -11.30
C PRO A 223 21.34 -3.73 -12.82
N VAL A 224 20.21 -3.51 -13.50
CA VAL A 224 20.13 -3.62 -14.96
C VAL A 224 20.56 -2.32 -15.65
N SER A 225 20.56 -1.18 -14.95
CA SER A 225 20.87 0.14 -15.52
C SER A 225 22.26 0.22 -16.15
N MET A 226 23.24 -0.46 -15.54
CA MET A 226 24.62 -0.56 -16.05
C MET A 226 24.69 -1.20 -17.44
N PHE A 227 23.68 -1.98 -17.82
CA PHE A 227 23.59 -2.65 -19.11
C PHE A 227 22.57 -1.99 -20.04
N ARG A 228 21.43 -1.56 -19.48
CA ARG A 228 20.34 -0.84 -20.17
C ARG A 228 19.54 -0.03 -19.16
N HIS A 229 19.23 1.22 -19.50
CA HIS A 229 18.23 2.03 -18.81
C HIS A 229 16.92 1.22 -18.60
N SER A 230 16.61 0.90 -17.33
CA SER A 230 15.53 -0.03 -16.99
C SER A 230 14.65 0.52 -15.87
N GLN A 231 13.35 0.54 -16.11
CA GLN A 231 12.35 0.98 -15.12
C GLN A 231 12.01 -0.11 -14.09
N LYS A 232 12.67 -1.28 -14.14
CA LYS A 232 12.40 -2.41 -13.24
C LYS A 232 12.53 -2.05 -11.75
N TYR A 233 13.30 -1.02 -11.43
CA TYR A 233 13.60 -0.60 -10.07
C TYR A 233 12.84 0.68 -9.65
N GLY A 234 12.09 1.31 -10.56
CA GLY A 234 11.29 2.49 -10.24
C GLY A 234 10.28 2.23 -9.11
N LEU A 235 9.75 1.01 -9.00
CA LEU A 235 8.91 0.62 -7.87
C LEU A 235 9.68 0.62 -6.54
N GLN A 236 10.93 0.14 -6.51
CA GLN A 236 11.75 0.14 -5.28
C GLN A 236 12.14 1.56 -4.88
N MET A 237 12.48 2.42 -5.85
CA MET A 237 12.70 3.85 -5.62
C MET A 237 11.44 4.55 -5.08
N ALA A 238 10.27 4.21 -5.62
CA ALA A 238 8.99 4.71 -5.14
C ALA A 238 8.68 4.27 -3.70
N ILE A 239 8.96 3.00 -3.37
CA ILE A 239 8.77 2.49 -2.00
C ILE A 239 9.80 3.13 -1.06
N PHE A 240 11.02 3.43 -1.52
CA PHE A 240 12.06 4.08 -0.73
C PHE A 240 11.76 5.55 -0.37
N LEU A 241 11.08 6.31 -1.23
CA LEU A 241 10.85 7.75 -1.05
C LEU A 241 10.43 8.20 0.37
N PRO A 242 9.48 7.54 1.07
CA PRO A 242 9.11 7.93 2.43
C PRO A 242 10.25 7.89 3.45
N ALA A 243 11.27 7.06 3.23
CA ALA A 243 12.47 7.04 4.07
C ALA A 243 13.29 8.34 3.92
N LEU A 244 13.38 8.87 2.70
CA LEU A 244 14.05 10.16 2.44
C LEU A 244 13.31 11.31 3.13
N LEU A 245 11.97 11.28 3.12
CA LEU A 245 11.12 12.29 3.78
C LEU A 245 11.33 12.38 5.31
N LEU A 246 12.01 11.41 5.94
CA LEU A 246 12.36 11.48 7.37
C LEU A 246 13.61 12.34 7.63
N CYS A 247 14.40 12.65 6.60
CA CYS A 247 15.55 13.55 6.71
C CYS A 247 15.05 15.00 6.82
N THR A 248 15.75 15.83 7.60
CA THR A 248 15.39 17.23 7.84
C THR A 248 15.77 18.14 6.69
N ARG A 249 16.89 17.88 6.02
CA ARG A 249 17.40 18.68 4.90
C ARG A 249 17.86 17.77 3.77
N TRP A 250 17.25 17.89 2.60
CA TRP A 250 17.54 17.01 1.47
C TRP A 250 17.03 17.60 0.16
N SER A 251 17.64 17.17 -0.95
CA SER A 251 17.15 17.38 -2.31
C SER A 251 17.18 16.05 -3.06
N MET A 252 16.25 15.88 -3.99
CA MET A 252 16.07 14.70 -4.80
C MET A 252 15.83 15.10 -6.24
N GLN A 253 16.51 14.45 -7.17
CA GLN A 253 16.27 14.58 -8.60
C GLN A 253 16.12 13.19 -9.21
N ALA A 254 15.01 12.98 -9.91
CA ALA A 254 14.69 11.74 -10.62
C ALA A 254 14.56 11.99 -12.12
N ASP A 255 15.19 11.14 -12.93
CA ASP A 255 15.02 11.15 -14.38
C ASP A 255 13.83 10.25 -14.76
N ILE A 256 12.73 10.87 -15.20
CA ILE A 256 11.46 10.20 -15.51
C ILE A 256 11.30 10.04 -17.02
N VAL A 257 11.06 8.80 -17.46
CA VAL A 257 10.74 8.50 -18.86
C VAL A 257 9.24 8.42 -19.08
N ARG A 258 8.74 9.27 -19.97
CA ARG A 258 7.33 9.29 -20.35
C ARG A 258 6.99 8.14 -21.31
N LYS A 259 5.68 7.92 -21.49
CA LYS A 259 5.12 6.89 -22.40
C LYS A 259 5.55 7.12 -23.86
N ASP A 260 5.81 8.37 -24.22
CA ASP A 260 6.23 8.80 -25.55
C ASP A 260 7.78 8.88 -25.69
N GLY A 261 8.53 8.36 -24.71
CA GLY A 261 9.99 8.35 -24.71
C GLY A 261 10.66 9.66 -24.28
N ARG A 262 9.91 10.75 -24.07
CA ARG A 262 10.48 12.00 -23.57
C ARG A 262 11.01 11.83 -22.15
N ARG A 263 12.18 12.42 -21.89
CA ARG A 263 12.81 12.47 -20.56
C ARG A 263 12.50 13.80 -19.89
N GLN A 264 12.01 13.75 -18.67
CA GLN A 264 11.75 14.94 -17.85
C GLN A 264 12.28 14.70 -16.44
N GLN A 265 12.61 15.79 -15.74
CA GLN A 265 13.12 15.74 -14.38
C GLN A 265 11.99 15.93 -13.37
N PHE A 266 11.95 15.06 -12.37
CA PHE A 266 11.11 15.24 -11.20
C PHE A 266 12.02 15.60 -10.01
N VAL A 267 11.80 16.77 -9.43
CA VAL A 267 12.64 17.31 -8.36
C VAL A 267 11.79 17.50 -7.12
N LEU A 268 12.33 17.14 -5.97
CA LEU A 268 11.76 17.39 -4.65
C LEU A 268 12.86 17.82 -3.68
N ASP A 269 12.46 18.49 -2.62
CA ASP A 269 13.33 18.94 -1.54
C ASP A 269 12.59 18.93 -0.19
N ASP A 270 13.29 19.31 0.88
CA ASP A 270 12.72 19.42 2.22
C ASP A 270 11.58 20.45 2.36
N GLN A 271 11.33 21.30 1.35
CA GLN A 271 10.26 22.30 1.35
C GLN A 271 9.01 21.84 0.59
N SER A 272 9.04 20.64 0.02
CA SER A 272 7.94 20.11 -0.82
C SER A 272 6.67 19.75 -0.03
N GLY A 273 6.64 19.91 1.29
CA GLY A 273 5.44 19.71 2.14
C GLY A 273 4.97 18.26 2.26
N LEU A 274 5.77 17.29 1.82
CA LEU A 274 5.43 15.86 1.89
C LEU A 274 5.74 15.29 3.27
N VAL A 275 4.77 14.62 3.87
CA VAL A 275 4.90 14.03 5.22
C VAL A 275 5.05 12.52 5.12
N SER A 276 6.15 11.98 5.66
CA SER A 276 6.36 10.53 5.66
C SER A 276 5.31 9.79 6.48
N HIS A 277 4.86 8.64 5.96
CA HIS A 277 4.04 7.69 6.71
C HIS A 277 4.88 6.58 7.35
N TYR A 278 6.21 6.59 7.16
CA TYR A 278 7.08 5.64 7.83
C TYR A 278 7.24 6.04 9.28
N LYS A 279 7.11 5.07 10.17
CA LYS A 279 7.38 5.31 11.58
C LYS A 279 8.85 5.66 11.74
N ASP A 280 9.09 6.68 12.54
CA ASP A 280 10.42 7.00 12.97
C ASP A 280 10.93 5.87 13.88
N GLN A 281 11.84 5.03 13.38
CA GLN A 281 12.47 3.94 14.15
C GLN A 281 13.62 4.48 15.01
N THR A 282 13.45 5.68 15.57
CA THR A 282 14.50 6.38 16.31
C THR A 282 14.91 5.68 17.59
N LEU A 283 14.11 4.75 18.14
CA LEU A 283 14.42 4.12 19.42
C LEU A 283 15.17 2.78 19.29
N TYR A 284 14.71 1.86 18.44
CA TYR A 284 15.32 0.53 18.29
C TYR A 284 15.23 0.04 16.85
N ASP A 285 16.32 -0.55 16.33
CA ASP A 285 16.39 -1.05 14.96
C ASP A 285 15.70 -2.43 14.79
N SER A 286 15.40 -3.09 15.90
CA SER A 286 14.67 -4.35 15.96
C SER A 286 14.00 -4.56 17.32
N LEU A 287 12.99 -5.45 17.35
CA LEU A 287 12.39 -5.93 18.60
C LEU A 287 13.43 -6.60 19.52
N LEU A 288 14.49 -7.16 18.95
CA LEU A 288 15.60 -7.78 19.68
C LEU A 288 16.42 -6.71 20.41
N GLU A 289 16.73 -5.59 19.76
CA GLU A 289 17.41 -4.47 20.40
C GLU A 289 16.57 -3.83 21.49
N GLU A 290 15.27 -3.63 21.24
CA GLU A 290 14.34 -3.13 22.25
C GLU A 290 14.30 -4.07 23.47
N THR A 291 14.15 -5.37 23.22
CA THR A 291 14.13 -6.40 24.27
C THR A 291 15.48 -6.46 25.01
N PHE A 292 16.59 -6.33 24.29
CA PHE A 292 17.93 -6.31 24.87
C PHE A 292 18.11 -5.07 25.76
N ALA A 293 17.79 -3.87 25.29
CA ALA A 293 17.89 -2.64 26.06
C ALA A 293 17.02 -2.71 27.32
N ALA A 294 15.77 -3.17 27.21
CA ALA A 294 14.89 -3.35 28.36
C ALA A 294 15.43 -4.36 29.39
N ARG A 295 16.04 -5.46 28.92
CA ARG A 295 16.70 -6.45 29.80
C ARG A 295 17.98 -5.91 30.41
N PHE A 296 18.77 -5.16 29.67
CA PHE A 296 20.02 -4.55 30.12
C PHE A 296 19.78 -3.57 31.27
N THR A 297 18.78 -2.68 31.14
CA THR A 297 18.40 -1.77 32.23
C THR A 297 17.92 -2.53 33.48
N LYS A 298 17.16 -3.61 33.30
CA LYS A 298 16.70 -4.46 34.43
C LYS A 298 17.83 -5.21 35.13
N ALA A 299 18.90 -5.54 34.41
CA ALA A 299 20.04 -6.28 34.95
C ALA A 299 20.92 -5.45 35.91
N LYS A 300 20.70 -4.13 36.01
CA LYS A 300 21.41 -3.21 36.93
C LYS A 300 22.93 -3.43 36.95
N THR A 301 23.51 -3.48 35.76
CA THR A 301 24.95 -3.68 35.61
C THR A 301 25.70 -2.35 35.83
N GLN A 302 27.02 -2.44 36.06
CA GLN A 302 27.93 -1.28 36.12
C GLN A 302 28.25 -0.70 34.73
N TRP A 303 27.79 -1.34 33.65
CA TRP A 303 28.03 -0.92 32.28
C TRP A 303 26.94 0.03 31.81
N GLN A 304 27.32 1.05 31.05
CA GLN A 304 26.39 1.97 30.40
C GLN A 304 26.15 1.49 28.97
N LEU A 305 24.87 1.35 28.60
CA LEU A 305 24.48 1.00 27.24
C LEU A 305 24.41 2.29 26.42
N GLU A 306 25.39 2.49 25.55
CA GLU A 306 25.38 3.55 24.55
C GLU A 306 25.00 2.97 23.19
N ARG A 307 24.14 3.69 22.45
CA ARG A 307 23.76 3.27 21.11
C ARG A 307 24.89 3.58 20.14
N GLU A 308 25.19 2.64 19.25
CA GLU A 308 26.08 2.91 18.13
C GLU A 308 25.43 3.98 17.23
N SER A 309 25.82 5.25 17.38
CA SER A 309 25.33 6.37 16.57
C SER A 309 26.30 6.76 15.46
N GLU A 310 27.54 6.29 15.51
CA GLU A 310 28.57 6.68 14.55
C GLU A 310 28.37 6.00 13.20
N VAL A 311 28.45 6.79 12.13
CA VAL A 311 28.57 6.28 10.77
C VAL A 311 30.06 6.17 10.49
N VAL A 312 30.56 4.94 10.37
CA VAL A 312 31.98 4.70 10.11
C VAL A 312 32.29 5.08 8.66
N ASN A 313 33.14 6.08 8.47
CA ASN A 313 33.67 6.42 7.16
C ASN A 313 34.88 5.52 6.87
N LEU A 314 34.69 4.51 6.02
CA LEU A 314 35.77 3.67 5.53
C LEU A 314 36.45 4.41 4.37
N LYS A 315 37.39 5.30 4.70
CA LYS A 315 38.33 5.83 3.71
C LYS A 315 39.36 4.78 3.32
#